data_AF-A0A643ATS6-F1
#
_entry.id   AF-A0A643ATS6-F1
#
_cell.length_a   1.000
_cell.length_b   1.000
_cell.length_c   1.000
_cell.angle_alpha   90.00
_cell.angle_beta   90.00
_cell.angle_gamma   90.00
#
_symmetry.space_group_name_H-M   'P 1'
#
loop_
_entity.id
_entity.type
_entity.pdbx_description
1 polymer ?
#
loop_
_entity_poly.entity_id
_entity_poly.type
_entity_poly.pdbx_seq_one_letter_code
_entity_poly.pdbx_strand_id
1 'polypeptide(L)' 'DISIAYGEHLLQEHLCEPAGLVFARCGAHEKALSAFLACGSWQQALCVAAQLHLTKDQLAGLGRTLA' A
#
# COMPACT_ATOMS: atom_id res chain seq x y z
N ASP A 1 17.42 -0.92 2.18
CA ASP A 1 17.27 -0.58 0.76
C ASP A 1 16.97 0.89 0.54
N ILE A 2 17.64 1.50 -0.44
CA ILE A 2 17.43 2.90 -0.84
C ILE A 2 15.96 3.12 -1.26
N SER A 3 15.33 2.12 -1.87
CA SER A 3 13.92 2.20 -2.27
C SER A 3 12.96 2.34 -1.08
N ILE A 4 13.24 1.70 0.06
CA ILE A 4 12.41 1.85 1.27
C ILE A 4 12.57 3.25 1.85
N ALA A 5 13.81 3.72 1.98
CA ALA A 5 14.10 5.07 2.48
C ALA A 5 13.47 6.15 1.57
N TYR A 6 13.49 5.94 0.25
CA TYR A 6 12.83 6.83 -0.71
C TYR A 6 11.30 6.80 -0.59
N GLY A 7 10.70 5.62 -0.40
CA GLY A 7 9.27 5.50 -0.14
C GLY A 7 8.85 6.18 1.18
N GLU A 8 9.66 6.10 2.23
CA GLU A 8 9.41 6.77 3.51
C GLU A 8 9.51 8.30 3.37
N HIS A 9 10.49 8.79 2.63
CA HIS A 9 10.59 10.21 2.29
C HIS A 9 9.36 10.70 1.50
N LEU A 10 8.88 9.92 0.52
CA LEU A 10 7.67 10.26 -0.24
C LEU A 10 6.41 10.31 0.64
N LEU A 11 6.29 9.41 1.64
CA LEU A 11 5.20 9.48 2.62
C LEU A 11 5.27 10.76 3.46
N GLN A 12 6.47 11.18 3.84
CA GLN A 12 6.68 12.42 4.60
C GLN A 12 6.29 13.66 3.79
N GLU A 13 6.47 13.62 2.47
CA GLU A 13 6.03 14.64 1.52
C GLU A 13 4.52 14.53 1.15
N HIS A 14 3.74 13.69 1.85
CA HIS A 14 2.33 13.41 1.59
C HIS A 14 2.04 12.79 0.21
N LEU A 15 3.05 12.23 -0.46
CA LEU A 15 2.95 11.58 -1.76
C LEU A 15 2.74 10.06 -1.59
N CYS A 16 1.61 9.64 -1.01
CA CYS A 16 1.41 8.24 -0.65
C CYS A 16 1.20 7.30 -1.85
N GLU A 17 0.63 7.77 -2.96
CA GLU A 17 0.49 6.95 -4.18
C GLU A 17 1.87 6.62 -4.81
N PRO A 18 2.76 7.59 -5.07
CA PRO A 18 4.13 7.30 -5.49
C PRO A 18 4.90 6.43 -4.49
N ALA A 19 4.75 6.69 -3.19
CA ALA A 19 5.39 5.88 -2.15
C ALA A 19 4.92 4.42 -2.21
N GLY A 20 3.61 4.19 -2.35
CA GLY A 20 3.01 2.86 -2.47
C GLY A 20 3.56 2.09 -3.67
N LEU A 21 3.74 2.75 -4.82
CA LEU A 21 4.34 2.14 -6.02
C LEU A 21 5.80 1.74 -5.80
N VAL A 22 6.59 2.59 -5.15
CA VAL A 22 7.99 2.29 -4.84
C VAL A 22 8.08 1.10 -3.88
N PHE A 23 7.23 1.07 -2.84
CA PHE A 23 7.17 -0.04 -1.89
C PHE A 23 6.71 -1.35 -2.53
N ALA A 24 5.69 -1.30 -3.39
CA ALA A 24 5.23 -2.49 -4.12
C ALA A 24 6.33 -3.06 -5.02
N ARG A 25 7.12 -2.19 -5.67
CA ARG A 25 8.21 -2.60 -6.54
C ARG A 25 9.39 -3.23 -5.78
N CYS A 26 9.69 -2.78 -4.57
CA CYS A 26 10.76 -3.35 -3.75
C CYS A 26 10.32 -4.55 -2.90
N GLY A 27 9.08 -5.03 -3.06
CA GLY A 27 8.53 -6.17 -2.31
C GLY A 27 8.06 -5.83 -0.90
N ALA A 28 8.07 -4.55 -0.53
CA ALA A 28 7.53 -4.07 0.75
C ALA A 28 6.01 -3.91 0.67
N HIS A 29 5.30 -4.99 0.34
CA HIS A 29 3.86 -5.00 0.06
C HIS A 29 3.02 -4.51 1.26
N GLU A 30 3.44 -4.78 2.51
CA GLU A 30 2.74 -4.26 3.69
C GLU A 30 2.79 -2.73 3.78
N LYS A 31 3.97 -2.12 3.53
CA LYS A 31 4.12 -0.66 3.49
C LYS A 31 3.36 -0.04 2.31
N ALA A 32 3.37 -0.73 1.16
CA ALA A 32 2.61 -0.32 -0.01
C ALA A 32 1.10 -0.27 0.27
N LEU A 33 0.57 -1.29 0.95
CA LEU A 33 -0.84 -1.35 1.33
C LEU A 33 -1.23 -0.17 2.23
N SER A 34 -0.44 0.12 3.27
CA SER A 34 -0.68 1.28 4.14
C SER A 34 -0.65 2.61 3.39
N ALA A 35 0.28 2.76 2.45
CA ALA A 35 0.39 3.97 1.63
C ALA A 35 -0.83 4.14 0.70
N PHE A 36 -1.31 3.06 0.07
CA PHE A 36 -2.50 3.09 -0.79
C PHE A 36 -3.79 3.32 0.00
N LEU A 37 -3.89 2.76 1.20
CA LEU A 37 -4.99 3.05 2.13
C LEU A 37 -5.02 4.54 2.52
N ALA A 38 -3.86 5.14 2.82
CA ALA A 38 -3.77 6.56 3.17
C ALA A 38 -4.20 7.50 2.02
N CYS A 39 -3.95 7.11 0.77
CA CYS A 39 -4.41 7.86 -0.41
C CYS A 39 -5.82 7.46 -0.91
N GLY A 40 -6.49 6.49 -0.28
CA GLY A 40 -7.80 5.98 -0.76
C GLY A 40 -7.74 5.26 -2.12
N SER A 41 -6.56 4.79 -2.54
CA SER A 41 -6.36 4.09 -3.81
C SER A 41 -6.77 2.62 -3.68
N TRP A 42 -8.08 2.37 -3.68
CA TRP A 42 -8.66 1.05 -3.43
C TRP A 42 -8.24 -0.01 -4.45
N GLN A 43 -8.06 0.36 -5.72
CA GLN A 43 -7.61 -0.57 -6.77
C GLN A 43 -6.20 -1.10 -6.49
N GLN A 44 -5.29 -0.20 -6.12
CA GLN A 44 -3.91 -0.55 -5.78
C GLN A 44 -3.86 -1.34 -4.47
N ALA A 45 -4.65 -0.93 -3.46
CA ALA A 45 -4.76 -1.64 -2.19
C ALA A 45 -5.23 -3.10 -2.39
N LEU A 46 -6.25 -3.35 -3.23
CA LEU A 46 -6.71 -4.70 -3.56
C LEU A 46 -5.68 -5.52 -4.33
N CYS A 47 -4.93 -4.88 -5.23
CA CYS A 47 -3.88 -5.55 -6.00
C CYS A 47 -2.74 -6.02 -5.09
N VAL A 48 -2.31 -5.17 -4.16
CA VAL A 48 -1.30 -5.50 -3.15
C VAL A 48 -1.83 -6.52 -2.13
N ALA A 49 -3.09 -6.42 -1.73
CA ALA A 49 -3.75 -7.40 -0.87
C ALA A 49 -3.75 -8.81 -1.48
N ALA A 50 -3.96 -8.92 -2.80
CA ALA A 50 -3.87 -10.19 -3.51
C ALA A 50 -2.43 -10.75 -3.54
N GLN A 51 -1.42 -9.89 -3.71
CA GLN A 51 0.00 -10.28 -3.64
C GLN A 51 0.42 -10.74 -2.23
N LEU A 52 -0.19 -10.19 -1.19
CA LEU A 52 -0.02 -10.62 0.20
C LEU A 52 -0.82 -11.87 0.57
N HIS A 53 -1.60 -12.43 -0.37
CA HIS A 53 -2.47 -13.59 -0.12
C HIS A 53 -3.41 -13.39 1.08
N LEU A 54 -3.93 -12.17 1.26
CA LEU A 54 -4.83 -11.85 2.36
C LEU A 54 -6.09 -12.73 2.31
N THR A 55 -6.58 -13.12 3.48
CA THR A 55 -7.79 -13.95 3.58
C THR A 55 -9.05 -13.14 3.25
N LYS A 56 -10.16 -13.83 2.98
CA LYS A 56 -11.45 -13.19 2.68
C LYS A 56 -11.91 -12.24 3.80
N ASP A 57 -11.66 -12.59 5.06
CA ASP A 57 -11.96 -11.74 6.22
C ASP A 57 -11.11 -10.47 6.23
N GLN A 58 -9.82 -10.57 5.89
CA GLN A 58 -8.92 -9.42 5.80
C GLN A 58 -9.29 -8.50 4.62
N LEU A 59 -9.67 -9.08 3.48
CA LEU A 59 -10.19 -8.33 2.34
C LEU A 59 -11.50 -7.62 2.67
N ALA A 60 -12.41 -8.28 3.39
CA ALA A 60 -13.64 -7.65 3.88
C ALA A 60 -13.36 -6.51 4.87
N GLY A 61 -12.33 -6.65 5.71
CA GLY A 61 -11.82 -5.58 6.56
C GLY A 61 -11.29 -4.39 5.76
N LEU A 62 -10.46 -4.66 4.75
CA LEU A 62 -9.94 -3.67 3.80
C LEU A 62 -11.07 -2.91 3.09
N GLY A 63 -12.09 -3.62 2.62
CA GLY A 63 -13.26 -3.02 1.98
C GLY A 63 -14.04 -2.06 2.88
N ARG A 64 -14.08 -2.30 4.20
CA ARG A 64 -14.68 -1.37 5.16
C ARG A 64 -13.83 -0.14 5.43
N THR A 65 -12.50 -0.27 5.40
CA THR A 65 -11.58 0.86 5.58
C THR A 65 -11.55 1.79 4.36
N LEU A 66 -11.87 1.25 3.18
CA LEU A 66 -11.90 1.99 1.91
C LEU A 66 -13.30 2.53 1.54
N ALA A 67 -14.34 2.21 2.30
CA ALA A 67 -15.72 2.68 2.12
C ALA A 67 -15.98 4.00 2.86
#